data_AF-A0A4P5W5Z8-F1
#
_entry.id   AF-A0A4P5W5Z8-F1
#
_cell.length_a   1.000
_cell.length_b   1.000
_cell.length_c   1.000
_cell.angle_alpha   90.00
_cell.angle_beta   90.00
_cell.angle_gamma   90.00
#
_symmetry.space_group_name_H-M   'P 1'
#
loop_
_entity.id
_entity.type
_entity.pdbx_description
1 polymer ?
#
loop_
_entity_poly.entity_id
_entity_poly.type
_entity_poly.pdbx_seq_one_letter_code
_entity_poly.pdbx_strand_id
1 'polypeptide(L)'
;MDEHAGANDVDIKGLIEQIVRALVDHPERVVVTQIEGTHSVVLELAVAPDDVGKVIGKKGIHADAIRRIVHAIGGKTKKRYVLEILEH
;
A
#
# COMPACT_ATOMS: atom_id res chain seq x y z
N MET A 1 -2.83 -2.87 24.70
CA MET A 1 -2.61 -1.96 23.56
C MET A 1 -1.36 -2.48 22.89
N ASP A 2 -1.56 -3.08 21.73
CA ASP A 2 -0.94 -4.34 21.31
C ASP A 2 0.60 -4.38 21.38
N GLU A 3 1.08 -5.21 22.30
CA GLU A 3 2.45 -5.68 22.38
C GLU A 3 2.57 -6.96 21.56
N HIS A 4 3.21 -6.91 20.38
CA HIS A 4 3.99 -8.02 19.79
C HIS A 4 4.74 -7.53 18.54
N ALA A 5 5.72 -6.64 18.71
CA ALA A 5 6.72 -6.35 17.67
C ALA A 5 7.91 -7.30 17.84
N GLY A 6 7.77 -8.52 17.35
CA GLY A 6 8.91 -9.39 17.10
C GLY A 6 9.76 -8.79 15.98
N ALA A 7 11.08 -8.68 16.20
CA ALA A 7 12.03 -8.15 15.24
C ALA A 7 11.85 -8.78 13.84
N ASN A 8 11.68 -7.93 12.82
CA ASN A 8 11.42 -8.15 11.38
C ASN A 8 9.99 -7.92 10.85
N ASP A 9 9.13 -7.15 11.54
CA ASP A 9 7.95 -6.59 10.87
C ASP A 9 8.41 -5.53 9.85
N VAL A 10 8.19 -5.82 8.57
CA VAL A 10 8.50 -4.88 7.48
C VAL A 10 7.40 -3.83 7.50
N ASP A 11 7.74 -2.55 7.68
CA ASP A 11 6.80 -1.43 7.56
C ASP A 11 6.37 -1.24 6.10
N ILE A 12 5.39 -2.05 5.67
CA ILE A 12 4.85 -2.03 4.32
C ILE A 12 4.04 -0.76 4.10
N LYS A 13 3.29 -0.30 5.12
CA LYS A 13 2.53 0.94 5.03
C LYS A 13 3.45 2.10 4.67
N GLY A 14 4.53 2.30 5.42
CA GLY A 14 5.51 3.35 5.18
C GLY A 14 6.14 3.27 3.79
N LEU A 15 6.49 2.06 3.34
CA LEU A 15 7.05 1.85 2.01
C LEU A 15 6.08 2.30 0.90
N ILE A 16 4.82 1.87 0.97
CA ILE A 16 3.80 2.20 -0.04
C ILE A 16 3.52 3.71 -0.02
N GLU A 17 3.39 4.28 1.17
CA GLU A 17 3.18 5.72 1.35
C GLU A 17 4.32 6.54 0.72
N GLN A 18 5.58 6.15 0.93
CA GLN A 18 6.73 6.83 0.32
C GLN A 18 6.74 6.72 -1.21
N ILE A 19 6.46 5.53 -1.76
CA ILE A 19 6.42 5.32 -3.22
C ILE A 19 5.33 6.20 -3.82
N VAL A 20 4.12 6.18 -3.26
CA VAL A 20 2.97 6.90 -3.83
C VAL A 20 3.15 8.41 -3.71
N ARG A 21 3.64 8.91 -2.57
CA ARG A 21 3.94 10.34 -2.40
C ARG A 21 4.91 10.89 -3.46
N ALA A 22 5.79 10.05 -4.02
CA ALA A 22 6.70 10.45 -5.08
C ALA A 22 6.06 10.47 -6.49
N LEU A 23 4.86 9.91 -6.66
CA LEU A 23 4.18 9.77 -7.96
C LEU A 23 3.06 10.82 -8.19
N VAL A 24 2.67 11.55 -7.15
CA VAL A 24 1.46 12.37 -7.11
C VAL A 24 1.78 13.86 -6.94
N ASP A 25 0.84 14.74 -7.29
CA ASP A 25 1.00 16.19 -7.06
C ASP A 25 0.59 16.59 -5.64
N HIS A 26 -0.30 15.83 -5.00
CA HIS A 26 -0.80 16.06 -3.63
C HIS A 26 -0.28 15.01 -2.64
N PRO A 27 1.03 14.98 -2.30
CA PRO A 27 1.60 13.99 -1.39
C PRO A 27 0.99 14.06 0.03
N GLU A 28 0.45 15.22 0.42
CA GLU A 28 -0.25 15.42 1.69
C GLU A 28 -1.59 14.69 1.79
N ARG A 29 -2.19 14.32 0.65
CA ARG A 29 -3.47 13.60 0.59
C ARG A 29 -3.30 12.09 0.41
N VAL A 30 -2.07 11.60 0.46
CA VAL A 30 -1.77 10.16 0.41
C VAL A 30 -1.99 9.58 1.81
N VAL A 31 -3.00 8.74 1.94
CA VAL A 31 -3.31 8.01 3.17
C VAL A 31 -3.30 6.53 2.88
N VAL A 32 -2.55 5.77 3.68
CA VAL A 32 -2.53 4.30 3.61
C VAL A 32 -3.11 3.74 4.90
N THR A 33 -4.18 2.97 4.81
CA THR A 33 -4.80 2.28 5.95
C THR A 33 -4.48 0.80 5.86
N GLN A 34 -4.09 0.20 6.99
CA GLN A 34 -3.83 -1.24 7.08
C GLN A 34 -4.94 -1.89 7.90
N ILE A 35 -5.63 -2.85 7.30
CA ILE A 35 -6.68 -3.64 7.94
C ILE A 35 -6.17 -5.06 8.07
N GLU A 36 -5.92 -5.50 9.29
CA GLU A 36 -5.48 -6.86 9.58
C GLU A 36 -6.66 -7.82 9.73
N GLY A 37 -6.64 -8.89 8.94
CA GLY A 37 -7.47 -10.07 9.11
C GLY A 37 -6.65 -11.29 9.48
N THR A 38 -7.32 -12.43 9.69
CA THR A 38 -6.70 -13.67 10.18
C THR A 38 -5.62 -14.24 9.25
N HIS A 39 -5.81 -14.14 7.93
CA HIS A 39 -4.88 -14.66 6.91
C HIS A 39 -4.50 -13.64 5.85
N SER A 40 -5.09 -12.45 5.91
CA SER A 40 -4.91 -11.41 4.91
C SER A 40 -4.82 -10.05 5.55
N VAL A 41 -4.06 -9.17 4.92
CA VAL A 41 -3.95 -7.76 5.26
C VAL A 41 -4.40 -6.96 4.04
N VAL A 42 -5.37 -6.06 4.23
CA VAL A 42 -5.80 -5.13 3.20
C VAL A 42 -5.10 -3.80 3.43
N LEU A 43 -4.45 -3.30 2.39
CA LEU A 43 -3.84 -1.97 2.33
C LEU A 43 -4.75 -1.10 1.48
N GLU A 44 -5.44 -0.17 2.10
CA GLU A 44 -6.28 0.81 1.41
C GLU A 44 -5.44 2.07 1.16
N LEU A 45 -5.26 2.42 -0.10
CA LEU A 45 -4.57 3.62 -0.54
C LEU A 45 -5.61 4.64 -1.02
N ALA A 46 -5.77 5.71 -0.25
CA ALA A 46 -6.54 6.88 -0.65
C ALA A 46 -5.59 7.99 -1.15
N VAL A 47 -5.96 8.61 -2.26
CA VAL A 47 -5.25 9.74 -2.87
C VAL A 47 -6.25 10.77 -3.40
N ALA A 48 -5.77 11.96 -3.73
CA ALA A 48 -6.60 12.96 -4.39
C ALA A 48 -7.14 12.43 -5.75
N PRO A 49 -8.36 12.84 -6.19
CA PRO A 49 -8.96 12.35 -7.43
C PRO A 49 -8.07 12.59 -8.65
N ASP A 50 -7.41 13.75 -8.71
CA ASP A 50 -6.50 14.15 -9.78
C ASP A 50 -5.21 13.30 -9.84
N ASP A 51 -4.90 12.59 -8.76
CA ASP A 51 -3.69 11.78 -8.62
C ASP A 51 -3.93 10.29 -8.88
N VAL A 52 -5.19 9.82 -8.85
CA VAL A 52 -5.55 8.41 -9.10
C VAL A 52 -4.92 7.92 -10.41
N GLY A 53 -5.03 8.70 -11.50
CA GLY A 53 -4.46 8.34 -12.80
C GLY A 53 -2.94 8.16 -12.77
N LYS A 54 -2.22 8.91 -11.93
CA LYS A 54 -0.76 8.82 -11.79
C LYS A 54 -0.34 7.62 -10.96
N VAL A 55 -1.10 7.31 -9.92
CA VAL A 55 -0.90 6.11 -9.08
C VAL A 55 -1.16 4.83 -9.87
N ILE A 56 -2.22 4.80 -10.68
CA ILE A 56 -2.50 3.66 -11.57
C ILE A 56 -1.45 3.57 -12.67
N GLY A 57 -1.07 4.71 -13.25
CA GLY A 57 -0.14 4.81 -14.36
C GLY A 57 -0.73 4.27 -15.67
N LYS A 58 -0.03 4.50 -16.77
CA LYS A 58 -0.47 4.07 -18.10
C LYS A 58 -0.62 2.55 -18.14
N LYS A 59 -1.80 2.04 -18.54
CA LYS A 59 -2.14 0.61 -18.54
C LYS A 59 -2.04 -0.08 -17.18
N GLY A 60 -2.08 0.66 -16.07
CA GLY A 60 -1.99 0.06 -14.72
C GLY A 60 -0.58 -0.37 -14.29
N ILE A 61 0.46 0.01 -15.03
CA ILE A 61 1.84 -0.44 -14.79
C ILE A 61 2.32 -0.11 -13.36
N HIS A 62 2.00 1.09 -12.86
CA HIS A 62 2.42 1.51 -11.52
C HIS A 62 1.69 0.69 -10.45
N ALA A 63 0.36 0.60 -10.53
CA ALA A 63 -0.44 -0.19 -9.60
C ALA A 63 0.01 -1.67 -9.57
N ASP A 64 0.28 -2.26 -10.73
CA ASP A 64 0.75 -3.64 -10.82
C ASP A 64 2.16 -3.83 -10.23
N ALA A 65 3.07 -2.88 -10.44
CA ALA A 65 4.41 -2.93 -9.83
C ALA A 65 4.31 -2.85 -8.29
N ILE A 66 3.50 -1.93 -7.77
CA ILE A 66 3.27 -1.78 -6.33
C ILE A 66 2.65 -3.08 -5.76
N ARG A 67 1.64 -3.65 -6.43
CA ARG A 67 1.02 -4.93 -6.03
C ARG A 67 2.02 -6.09 -5.97
N ARG A 68 3.00 -6.13 -6.89
CA ARG A 68 4.06 -7.16 -6.88
C ARG A 68 5.00 -7.00 -5.69
N ILE A 69 5.37 -5.77 -5.34
CA ILE A 69 6.18 -5.47 -4.14
C ILE A 69 5.44 -5.97 -2.90
N VAL A 70 4.17 -5.60 -2.76
CA VAL A 70 3.30 -6.02 -1.65
C VAL A 70 3.20 -7.55 -1.56
N HIS A 71 2.97 -8.24 -2.67
CA HIS A 71 2.93 -9.71 -2.72
C HIS A 71 4.26 -10.36 -2.32
N ALA A 72 5.39 -9.82 -2.78
CA ALA A 72 6.72 -10.35 -2.47
C ALA A 72 7.03 -10.27 -0.97
N ILE A 73 6.56 -9.22 -0.28
CA ILE A 73 6.71 -9.07 1.17
C ILE A 73 5.75 -10.02 1.91
N GLY A 74 4.51 -10.18 1.42
CA GLY A 74 3.54 -11.13 1.97
C GLY A 74 4.05 -12.58 2.01
N GLY A 75 4.79 -12.99 0.97
CA GLY A 75 5.42 -14.31 0.93
C GLY A 75 6.39 -14.59 2.10
N LYS A 76 7.01 -13.55 2.67
CA LYS A 76 7.93 -13.68 3.82
C LYS A 76 7.21 -13.75 5.16
N THR A 77 6.03 -13.14 5.26
CA THR A 77 5.26 -13.01 6.52
C THR A 77 4.13 -14.04 6.64
N LYS A 78 3.95 -14.93 5.64
CA LYS A 78 2.83 -15.89 5.54
C LYS A 78 1.44 -15.25 5.62
N LYS A 79 1.34 -13.93 5.42
CA LYS A 79 0.10 -13.18 5.31
C LYS A 79 -0.14 -12.79 3.85
N ARG A 80 -1.38 -12.89 3.37
CA ARG A 80 -1.75 -12.42 2.03
C ARG A 80 -2.03 -10.92 2.06
N TYR A 81 -1.23 -10.13 1.35
CA TYR A 81 -1.49 -8.70 1.24
C TYR A 81 -2.28 -8.37 -0.02
N VAL A 82 -3.25 -7.46 0.11
CA VAL A 82 -4.06 -6.93 -0.99
C VAL A 82 -3.96 -5.41 -0.96
N LEU A 83 -3.73 -4.78 -2.11
CA LEU A 83 -3.75 -3.33 -2.26
C LEU A 83 -5.02 -2.90 -2.97
N GLU A 84 -5.82 -2.08 -2.29
CA GLU A 84 -6.98 -1.40 -2.86
C GLU A 84 -6.68 0.09 -3.02
N ILE A 85 -7.04 0.65 -4.17
CA ILE A 85 -6.82 2.07 -4.47
C ILE A 85 -8.20 2.70 -4.53
N LEU A 86 -8.46 3.64 -3.63
CA LEU A 86 -9.73 4.31 -3.44
C LEU A 86 -9.66 5.74 -4.02
N GLU A 87 -10.77 6.20 -4.60
CA GLU A 87 -10.98 7.58 -5.02
C GLU A 87 -11.80 8.31 -3.94
N HIS A 88 -11.33 9.47 -3.48
CA HIS A 88 -12.03 10.32 -2.50
C HIS A 88 -11.94 11.80 -2.86
#